data_AF-G4FP12-F1
#
_entry.id   AF-G4FP12-F1
#
_cell.length_a   1.000
_cell.length_b   1.000
_cell.length_c   1.000
_cell.angle_alpha   90.00
_cell.angle_beta   90.00
_cell.angle_gamma   90.00
#
_symmetry.space_group_name_H-M   'P 1'
#
loop_
_entity.id
_entity.type
_entity.pdbx_description
1 polymer ?
#
loop_
_entity_poly.entity_id
_entity_poly.type
_entity_poly.pdbx_seq_one_letter_code
_entity_poly.pdbx_strand_id
1 'polypeptide(L)' 'MQKRIEVNRKVRELLWKLERNRTFTGQFKSAQEYIEFSLEEAMKWMDRHPHKEIKGYVDF' A
#
# COMPACT_ATOMS: atom_id res chain seq x y z
N MET A 1 8.68 -12.14 9.62
CA MET A 1 8.82 -11.04 8.64
C MET A 1 8.44 -9.73 9.33
N GLN A 2 9.40 -8.97 9.83
CA GLN A 2 9.17 -7.65 10.44
C GLN A 2 10.10 -6.64 9.77
N LYS A 3 9.77 -6.28 8.52
CA LYS A 3 10.29 -5.06 7.90
C LYS A 3 9.17 -4.03 8.03
N ARG A 4 9.13 -3.31 9.16
CA ARG A 4 8.29 -2.09 9.23
C ARG A 4 8.76 -1.20 8.10
N ILE A 5 7.87 -0.83 7.19
CA ILE A 5 8.16 0.11 6.10
C ILE A 5 8.87 1.30 6.73
N GLU A 6 10.11 1.57 6.34
CA GLU A 6 10.88 2.65 6.93
C GLU A 6 10.28 3.97 6.44
N VAL A 7 9.43 4.56 7.29
CA VAL A 7 8.64 5.74 6.91
C VAL A 7 9.53 6.97 6.93
N ASN A 8 10.28 7.16 5.85
CA ASN A 8 11.09 8.36 5.65
C ASN A 8 10.19 9.62 5.56
N ARG A 9 10.79 10.80 5.68
CA ARG A 9 10.05 12.08 5.71
C ARG A 9 9.11 12.26 4.52
N LYS A 10 9.53 11.87 3.31
CA LYS A 10 8.69 11.98 2.09
C LYS A 10 7.48 11.06 2.18
N VAL A 11 7.65 9.83 2.68
CA VAL A 11 6.54 8.89 2.89
C VAL A 11 5.56 9.47 3.91
N ARG A 12 6.03 10.04 5.02
CA ARG A 12 5.15 10.68 6.02
C ARG A 12 4.34 11.84 5.43
N GLU A 13 4.98 12.71 4.64
CA GLU A 13 4.28 13.82 3.98
C GLU A 13 3.22 13.34 2.98
N LEU A 14 3.48 12.25 2.25
CA LEU A 14 2.52 11.63 1.35
C LEU A 14 1.33 11.05 2.10
N LEU A 15 1.56 10.28 3.16
CA LEU A 15 0.49 9.70 3.99
C LEU A 15 -0.37 10.81 4.63
N TRP A 16 0.27 11.87 5.12
CA TRP A 16 -0.45 13.01 5.69
C TRP A 16 -1.31 13.75 4.65
N LYS A 17 -0.81 13.93 3.42
CA LYS A 17 -1.62 14.51 2.33
C LYS A 17 -2.81 13.61 1.97
N LEU A 18 -2.63 12.30 2.00
CA LEU A 18 -3.67 11.31 1.74
C LEU A 18 -4.81 11.41 2.76
N GLU A 19 -4.47 11.49 4.05
CA GLU A 19 -5.43 11.58 5.17
C GLU A 19 -6.23 12.89 5.18
N ARG A 20 -5.79 13.92 4.45
CA ARG A 20 -6.53 15.19 4.31
C ARG A 20 -7.57 15.15 3.18
N ASN A 21 -7.58 14.12 2.35
CA ASN A 21 -8.53 13.99 1.26
C ASN A 21 -9.86 13.41 1.78
N ARG A 22 -10.96 14.16 1.64
CA ARG A 22 -12.29 13.72 2.10
C ARG A 22 -12.76 12.41 1.47
N THR A 23 -12.43 12.19 0.19
CA THR A 23 -12.77 10.94 -0.50
C THR A 23 -12.03 9.75 0.11
N PHE A 24 -10.79 9.96 0.53
CA PHE A 24 -9.99 8.95 1.21
C PHE A 24 -10.54 8.64 2.61
N THR A 25 -10.79 9.67 3.43
CA THR A 25 -11.30 9.49 4.81
C THR A 25 -12.71 8.92 4.87
N GLY A 26 -13.47 8.99 3.78
CA GLY A 26 -14.78 8.33 3.65
C GLY A 26 -14.70 6.82 3.44
N GLN A 27 -13.53 6.31 3.04
CA GLN A 27 -13.28 4.89 2.75
C GLN A 27 -12.37 4.24 3.77
N PHE A 28 -11.38 4.98 4.30
CA PHE A 28 -10.39 4.49 5.26
C PHE A 28 -10.20 5.50 6.40
N LYS A 29 -10.04 5.02 7.63
CA LYS A 29 -9.82 5.84 8.83
C LYS A 29 -8.40 6.36 8.95
N SER A 30 -7.43 5.69 8.31
CA SER A 30 -6.02 6.10 8.31
C SER A 30 -5.29 5.64 7.06
N ALA A 31 -4.17 6.28 6.74
CA ALA A 31 -3.28 5.82 5.66
C ALA A 31 -2.69 4.43 5.95
N GLN A 32 -2.51 4.09 7.23
CA GLN A 32 -2.04 2.77 7.64
C GLN A 32 -3.07 1.67 7.28
N GLU A 33 -4.35 1.90 7.60
CA GLU A 33 -5.44 0.97 7.26
C GLU A 33 -5.53 0.74 5.74
N TYR A 34 -5.38 1.81 4.95
CA TYR A 34 -5.34 1.70 3.49
C TYR A 34 -4.16 0.86 2.98
N ILE A 35 -2.97 1.02 3.57
CA ILE A 35 -1.79 0.22 3.20
C ILE A 35 -2.04 -1.25 3.50
N GLU A 36 -2.57 -1.56 4.69
CA GLU A 36 -2.86 -2.93 5.10
C GLU A 36 -3.90 -3.59 4.19
N PHE A 37 -5.00 -2.89 3.90
CA PHE A 37 -6.00 -3.34 2.93
C PHE A 37 -5.40 -3.57 1.54
N SER A 38 -4.59 -2.63 1.05
CA SER A 38 -3.98 -2.74 -0.28
C SER A 38 -3.01 -3.91 -0.38
N LEU A 39 -2.26 -4.19 0.69
CA LEU A 39 -1.36 -5.34 0.76
C LEU A 39 -2.15 -6.65 0.77
N GLU A 40 -3.24 -6.72 1.52
CA GLU A 40 -4.10 -7.90 1.56
C GLU A 40 -4.70 -8.19 0.17
N GLU A 41 -5.23 -7.18 -0.51
CA GLU A 41 -5.77 -7.32 -1.86
C GLU A 41 -4.69 -7.68 -2.88
N ALA A 42 -3.49 -7.11 -2.76
CA ALA A 42 -2.36 -7.49 -3.61
C ALA A 42 -1.97 -8.96 -3.41
N MET A 43 -1.93 -9.45 -2.16
CA MET A 43 -1.66 -10.85 -1.86
C MET A 43 -2.74 -11.78 -2.45
N LYS A 44 -4.02 -11.46 -2.26
CA LYS A 44 -5.12 -12.21 -2.88
C LYS A 44 -5.02 -12.25 -4.41
N TRP A 45 -4.62 -11.15 -5.01
CA TRP A 45 -4.45 -11.07 -6.46
C TRP A 45 -3.29 -11.95 -6.94
N MET A 46 -2.17 -11.92 -6.23
CA MET A 46 -0.97 -12.74 -6.50
C MET A 46 -1.26 -14.23 -6.36
N ASP A 47 -1.96 -14.64 -5.30
CA ASP A 47 -2.36 -16.03 -5.08
C ASP A 47 -3.24 -16.56 -6.22
N ARG A 48 -4.10 -15.70 -6.78
CA ARG A 48 -4.96 -16.04 -7.93
C ARG A 48 -4.23 -16.00 -9.28
N HIS A 49 -3.04 -15.38 -9.36
CA HIS A 49 -2.28 -15.21 -10.60
C HIS A 49 -0.77 -15.47 -10.42
N PRO A 50 -0.35 -16.70 -10.08
CA PRO A 50 1.04 -16.98 -9.70
C PRO A 50 2.08 -16.81 -10.83
N HIS A 51 1.64 -16.70 -12.09
CA HIS A 51 2.50 -16.69 -13.28
C HIS A 51 2.36 -15.43 -14.14
N LYS A 52 1.65 -14.39 -13.66
CA LYS A 52 1.65 -13.11 -14.37
C LYS A 52 2.94 -12.38 -14.05
N GLU A 53 3.80 -12.24 -15.05
CA GLU A 53 4.88 -11.25 -15.06
C GLU A 53 4.26 -9.89 -14.74
N ILE A 54 4.43 -9.41 -13.51
CA ILE A 54 4.00 -8.08 -13.13
C ILE A 54 4.98 -7.13 -13.81
N LYS A 55 4.56 -6.55 -14.94
CA LYS A 55 5.31 -5.48 -15.62
C LYS A 55 5.63 -4.38 -14.59
N GLY A 56 6.89 -4.30 -14.18
CA GLY A 56 7.39 -3.29 -13.22
C GLY A 56 8.02 -3.83 -11.95
N TYR A 57 8.01 -5.14 -11.68
CA TYR A 57 8.94 -5.71 -10.69
C TYR A 57 10.34 -5.75 -11.30
N VAL A 58 11.26 -4.98 -10.70
CA VAL A 58 12.69 -5.05 -11.03
C VAL A 58 13.21 -6.36 -10.45
N ASP A 59 13.61 -7.27 -11.33
CA ASP A 59 14.37 -8.46 -10.93
C ASP A 59 15.66 -8.00 -10.22
N PHE A 60 15.93 -8.54 -9.03
CA PHE A 60 17.17 -8.35 -8.27
C PHE A 60 18.23 -9.37 -8.66
#